data_AF-A0A5Y3MXX7-F1
#
_entry.id   AF-A0A5Y3MXX7-F1
#
_cell.length_a   1.000
_cell.length_b   1.000
_cell.length_c   1.000
_cell.angle_alpha   90.00
_cell.angle_beta   90.00
_cell.angle_gamma   90.00
#
_symmetry.space_group_name_H-M   'P 1'
#
loop_
_entity.id
_entity.type
_entity.pdbx_description
1 polymer ?
#
loop_
_entity_poly.entity_id
_entity_poly.type
_entity_poly.pdbx_seq_one_letter_code
_entity_poly.pdbx_strand_id
1 'polypeptide(L)' 'MWPVGDYTGRITPTASEAFPAANTSYYTLWQTWASEAIVGEGEQRDIAVERLCACLSNQ' A
#
# COMPACT_ATOMS: atom_id res chain seq x y z
N MET A 1 -9.43 -20.93 -3.34
CA MET A 1 -8.11 -21.18 -2.70
C MET A 1 -7.05 -20.65 -3.65
N TRP A 2 -6.38 -19.56 -3.31
CA TRP A 2 -5.25 -19.06 -4.11
C TRP A 2 -3.98 -19.86 -3.76
N PRO A 3 -3.15 -20.23 -4.75
CA PRO A 3 -1.93 -20.98 -4.47
C PRO A 3 -0.96 -20.06 -3.72
N VAL A 4 -0.59 -20.47 -2.51
CA VAL A 4 0.51 -19.86 -1.77
C VAL A 4 1.80 -20.37 -2.42
N GLY A 5 2.20 -19.71 -3.51
CA GLY A 5 3.49 -19.94 -4.14
C GLY A 5 4.60 -19.47 -3.21
N ASP A 6 5.71 -20.20 -3.18
CA ASP A 6 6.94 -19.82 -2.50
C ASP A 6 7.48 -18.52 -3.14
N TYR A 7 7.13 -17.37 -2.55
CA TYR A 7 7.63 -16.08 -2.99
C TYR A 7 9.06 -15.90 -2.49
N THR A 8 10.04 -16.29 -3.30
CA THR A 8 11.48 -16.02 -3.11
C THR A 8 11.84 -14.52 -3.07
N GLY A 9 10.84 -13.63 -3.08
CA GLY A 9 10.94 -12.18 -2.87
C GLY A 9 10.13 -11.69 -1.66
N ARG A 10 9.84 -12.55 -0.68
CA ARG A 10 9.12 -12.19 0.55
C ARG A 10 9.91 -11.12 1.30
N ILE A 11 9.45 -9.87 1.19
CA ILE A 11 9.94 -8.77 2.02
C ILE A 11 9.64 -9.16 3.46
N THR A 12 10.69 -9.36 4.26
CA THR A 12 10.57 -9.55 5.70
C THR A 12 9.75 -8.38 6.23
N PRO A 13 8.68 -8.59 7.01
CA PRO A 13 7.96 -7.48 7.61
C PRO A 13 8.93 -6.74 8.52
N THR A 14 9.52 -5.66 8.03
CA THR A 14 10.31 -4.77 8.86
C THR A 14 9.35 -4.19 9.89
N ALA A 15 9.80 -4.15 11.14
CA ALA A 15 9.02 -3.89 12.34
C ALA A 15 7.89 -2.90 12.11
N SER A 16 6.70 -3.24 12.63
CA SER A 16 5.53 -2.36 12.68
C SER A 16 5.96 -0.98 13.15
N GLU A 17 6.16 -0.05 12.22
CA GLU A 17 6.17 1.37 12.57
C GLU A 17 4.84 1.64 13.25
N ALA A 18 4.88 2.26 14.42
CA ALA A 18 3.69 2.61 15.16
C ALA A 18 2.82 3.47 14.25
N PHE A 19 1.70 2.91 13.78
CA PHE A 19 0.76 3.61 12.92
C PHE A 19 0.38 4.93 13.60
N PRO A 20 0.57 6.09 12.95
CA PRO A 20 0.14 7.35 13.53
C PRO A 20 -1.37 7.28 13.77
N ALA A 21 -1.75 7.85 14.91
CA ALA A 21 -3.02 7.71 15.61
C ALA A 21 -4.29 7.63 14.75
N ALA A 22 -5.32 7.01 15.35
CA ALA A 22 -6.66 6.66 14.88
C ALA A 22 -7.49 7.70 14.08
N ASN A 23 -6.93 8.85 13.70
CA ASN A 23 -7.56 9.90 12.89
C ASN A 23 -6.87 10.14 11.54
N THR A 24 -5.81 9.40 11.20
CA THR A 24 -5.16 9.56 9.90
C THR A 24 -5.91 8.78 8.84
N SER A 25 -6.49 9.47 7.86
CA SER A 25 -7.12 8.81 6.72
C SER A 25 -6.08 8.02 5.92
N TYR A 26 -6.22 6.70 5.86
CA TYR A 26 -5.37 5.82 5.03
C TYR A 26 -5.31 6.28 3.58
N TYR A 27 -6.42 6.84 3.08
CA TYR A 27 -6.47 7.45 1.75
C TYR A 27 -5.47 8.59 1.60
N THR A 28 -5.41 9.51 2.57
CA THR A 28 -4.46 10.64 2.54
C THR A 28 -3.02 10.16 2.59
N LEU A 29 -2.71 9.15 3.40
CA LEU A 29 -1.37 8.56 3.47
C LEU A 29 -0.96 7.93 2.13
N TRP A 30 -1.83 7.15 1.51
CA TRP A 30 -1.55 6.50 0.24
C TRP A 30 -1.41 7.52 -0.90
N GLN A 31 -2.21 8.58 -0.91
CA GLN A 31 -2.06 9.68 -1.87
C GLN A 31 -0.73 10.42 -1.72
N THR A 32 -0.33 10.75 -0.49
CA THR A 32 0.98 11.39 -0.25
C THR A 32 2.11 10.51 -0.76
N TRP A 33 2.08 9.21 -0.43
CA TRP A 33 3.08 8.24 -0.92
C TRP A 33 3.11 8.12 -2.45
N ALA A 34 1.94 8.14 -3.11
CA ALA A 34 1.88 8.10 -4.57
C ALA A 34 2.47 9.36 -5.21
N SER A 35 2.24 10.53 -4.61
CA SER A 35 2.78 11.80 -5.11
C SER A 35 4.31 11.91 -5.03
N GLU A 36 4.94 11.14 -4.15
CA GLU A 36 6.39 11.04 -4.01
C GLU A 36 7.02 10.03 -4.99
N ALA A 37 6.28 9.60 -6.02
CA ALA A 37 6.81 8.72 -7.04
C ALA A 37 7.98 9.38 -7.79
N ILE A 38 8.98 8.55 -8.14
CA ILE A 38 10.02 8.96 -9.09
C ILE A 38 9.33 9.26 -10.43
N VAL A 39 9.80 10.30 -11.14
CA VAL A 39 9.26 10.70 -12.44
C VAL A 39 9.29 9.51 -13.40
N GLY A 40 8.11 9.09 -13.88
CA GLY A 40 7.93 7.92 -14.74
C GLY A 40 7.44 6.65 -14.04
N GLU A 41 7.37 6.62 -12.71
CA GLU A 41 6.91 5.47 -11.91
C GLU A 41 5.59 5.72 -11.15
N GLY A 42 4.94 6.86 -11.37
CA GLY A 42 3.70 7.26 -10.69
C GLY A 42 2.50 6.35 -10.97
N GLU A 43 2.38 5.86 -12.21
CA GLU A 43 1.22 5.06 -12.64
C GLU A 43 1.05 3.79 -11.79
N GLN A 44 2.14 3.11 -11.43
CA GLN A 44 2.06 1.92 -10.58
C GLN A 44 1.64 2.25 -9.15
N ARG A 45 2.06 3.41 -8.63
CA ARG A 45 1.64 3.85 -7.29
C ARG A 45 0.17 4.24 -7.30
N ASP A 46 -0.32 4.93 -8.32
CA ASP A 46 -1.73 5.30 -8.46
C ASP A 46 -2.64 4.05 -8.50
N ILE A 47 -2.29 3.05 -9.31
CA ILE A 47 -2.99 1.76 -9.35
C ILE A 47 -2.96 1.05 -8.00
N ALA A 48 -1.85 1.13 -7.26
CA ALA A 48 -1.75 0.56 -5.93
C ALA A 48 -2.69 1.27 -4.93
N VAL A 49 -2.79 2.60 -4.97
CA VAL A 49 -3.74 3.37 -4.15
C VAL A 49 -5.18 2.95 -4.44
N GLU A 50 -5.57 2.84 -5.71
CA GLU A 50 -6.92 2.40 -6.08
C GLU A 50 -7.27 1.01 -5.51
N ARG A 51 -6.34 0.05 -5.61
CA ARG A 51 -6.54 -1.31 -5.09
C ARG A 51 -6.62 -1.33 -3.57
N LEU A 52 -5.76 -0.57 -2.88
CA LEU A 52 -5.78 -0.46 -1.42
C LEU A 52 -7.11 0.15 -0.92
N CYS A 53 -7.63 1.16 -1.62
CA CYS A 53 -8.94 1.74 -1.33
C CYS A 53 -10.06 0.70 -1.50
N ALA A 54 -10.07 -0.01 -2.64
CA ALA A 54 -11.07 -1.05 -2.90
C ALA A 54 -11.02 -2.19 -1.86
N CYS A 55 -9.85 -2.57 -1.37
CA CYS A 55 -9.70 -3.55 -0.31
C CYS A 55 -10.27 -3.05 1.03
N LEU A 56 -10.03 -1.79 1.37
CA LEU A 56 -10.53 -1.20 2.62
C LEU A 56 -12.06 -1.05 2.62
N SER A 57 -12.65 -0.71 1.47
CA SER A 57 -14.11 -0.59 1.32
C SER A 57 -14.87 -1.92 1.31
N ASN A 58 -14.19 -3.05 1.12
CA ASN A 58 -14.78 -4.39 1.09
C ASN A 58 -14.54 -5.19 2.39
N GLN A 59 -14.18 -4.53 3.50
CA GLN A 59 -14.18 -5.13 4.85
C GLN A 59 -15.58 -5.24 5.42
#